data_AF-A0A344UH33-F1
#
_entry.id   AF-A0A344UH33-F1
#
_cell.length_a   1.000
_cell.length_b   1.000
_cell.length_c   1.000
_cell.angle_alpha   90.00
_cell.angle_beta   90.00
_cell.angle_gamma   90.00
#
_symmetry.space_group_name_H-M   'P 1'
#
loop_
_entity.id
_entity.type
_entity.pdbx_description
1 polymer ?
#
loop_
_entity_poly.entity_id
_entity_poly.type
_entity_poly.pdbx_seq_one_letter_code
_entity_poly.pdbx_strand_id
1 'polypeptide(L)'
;MKSRTITPAQAKLIEELESLTRELLEAATRRDRPRFSALYERSEAGVSQLLKELGDNGRDSLSETQRETLRRVLIVREEAQQQVSGWAKQIKAELRVLSQSSKLNRQYKG
;
A
#
# COMPACT_ATOMS: atom_id res chain seq x y z
N MET A 1 3.85 -6.01 -37.39
CA MET A 1 3.91 -5.64 -35.96
C MET A 1 3.65 -6.90 -35.15
N LYS A 2 4.62 -7.41 -34.37
CA LYS A 2 4.41 -8.60 -33.56
C LYS A 2 3.53 -8.23 -32.38
N SER A 3 2.29 -8.74 -32.34
CA SER A 3 1.44 -8.70 -31.15
C SER A 3 2.24 -9.25 -29.98
N ARG A 4 2.64 -8.38 -29.05
CA ARG A 4 3.41 -8.78 -27.87
C ARG A 4 2.40 -9.42 -26.92
N THR A 5 2.28 -10.74 -27.03
CA THR A 5 1.46 -11.54 -26.13
C THR A 5 2.00 -11.41 -24.71
N ILE A 6 1.07 -11.25 -23.78
CA ILE A 6 1.30 -11.16 -22.34
C ILE A 6 2.06 -12.40 -21.89
N THR A 7 3.08 -12.22 -21.04
CA THR A 7 3.80 -13.37 -20.51
C THR A 7 3.04 -13.96 -19.32
N PRO A 8 3.07 -15.30 -19.14
CA PRO A 8 2.54 -15.93 -17.92
C PRO A 8 3.14 -15.34 -16.62
N ALA A 9 4.37 -14.83 -16.70
CA ALA A 9 5.03 -14.13 -15.60
C ALA A 9 4.33 -12.81 -15.22
N GLN A 10 3.90 -12.01 -16.20
CA GLN A 10 3.16 -10.76 -15.96
C GLN A 10 1.80 -11.03 -15.30
N ALA A 11 1.06 -12.05 -15.77
CA ALA A 11 -0.22 -12.42 -15.19
C ALA A 11 -0.06 -12.83 -13.71
N LYS A 12 0.94 -13.66 -13.43
CA LYS A 12 1.27 -14.08 -12.06
C LYS A 12 1.65 -12.90 -11.17
N LEU A 13 2.45 -11.95 -11.68
CA LEU A 13 2.83 -10.76 -10.93
C LEU A 13 1.62 -9.89 -10.55
N ILE A 14 0.63 -9.77 -11.44
CA ILE A 14 -0.61 -9.03 -11.17
C ILE A 14 -1.45 -9.72 -10.09
N GLU A 15 -1.55 -11.05 -10.11
CA GLU A 15 -2.24 -11.82 -9.07
C GLU A 15 -1.52 -11.73 -7.71
N GLU A 16 -0.20 -11.83 -7.70
CA GLU A 16 0.61 -11.66 -6.50
C GLU A 16 0.42 -10.26 -5.89
N LEU A 17 0.36 -9.21 -6.72
CA LEU A 17 0.07 -7.85 -6.28
C LEU A 17 -1.33 -7.70 -5.69
N GLU A 18 -2.35 -8.39 -6.22
CA GLU A 18 -3.70 -8.40 -5.65
C GLU A 18 -3.71 -9.03 -4.25
N SER A 19 -3.01 -10.15 -4.05
CA SER A 19 -2.89 -10.76 -2.71
C SER A 19 -2.13 -9.84 -1.74
N LEU A 20 -0.96 -9.35 -2.15
CA LEU A 20 -0.10 -8.49 -1.31
C LEU A 20 -0.82 -7.22 -0.85
N THR A 21 -1.60 -6.59 -1.73
CA THR A 21 -2.31 -5.36 -1.37
C THR A 21 -3.47 -5.60 -0.41
N ARG A 22 -4.15 -6.75 -0.47
CA ARG A 22 -5.15 -7.14 0.54
C ARG A 22 -4.50 -7.38 1.91
N GLU A 23 -3.37 -8.09 1.94
CA GLU A 23 -2.61 -8.29 3.19
C GLU A 23 -2.07 -6.97 3.75
N LEU A 24 -1.66 -6.04 2.88
CA LEU A 24 -1.20 -4.71 3.27
C LEU A 24 -2.33 -3.92 3.94
N LEU A 25 -3.53 -3.93 3.38
CA LEU A 25 -4.71 -3.30 3.97
C LEU A 25 -5.06 -3.93 5.32
N GLU A 26 -4.99 -5.26 5.43
CA GLU A 26 -5.20 -5.95 6.70
C GLU A 26 -4.19 -5.49 7.76
N ALA A 27 -2.89 -5.45 7.42
CA ALA A 27 -1.84 -5.00 8.33
C ALA A 27 -2.04 -3.53 8.74
N ALA A 28 -2.46 -2.65 7.80
CA ALA A 28 -2.79 -1.26 8.08
C ALA A 28 -3.96 -1.15 9.06
N THR A 29 -5.02 -1.92 8.84
CA THR A 29 -6.24 -1.94 9.67
C THR A 29 -5.93 -2.43 11.09
N ARG A 30 -5.09 -3.47 11.21
CA ARG A 30 -4.61 -4.00 12.50
C ARG A 30 -3.53 -3.15 13.15
N ARG A 31 -3.05 -2.08 12.49
CA ARG A 31 -1.93 -1.23 12.93
C ARG A 31 -0.64 -2.03 13.19
N ASP A 32 -0.47 -3.15 12.49
CA ASP A 32 0.72 -4.01 12.58
C ASP A 32 1.85 -3.39 11.75
N ARG A 33 2.63 -2.50 12.39
CA ARG A 33 3.66 -1.71 11.70
C ARG A 33 4.79 -2.57 11.10
N PRO A 34 5.35 -3.58 11.80
CA PRO A 34 6.36 -4.45 11.21
C PRO A 34 5.84 -5.21 9.99
N ARG A 35 4.67 -5.84 10.09
CA ARG A 35 4.07 -6.59 8.96
C ARG A 35 3.75 -5.65 7.79
N PHE A 36 3.18 -4.48 8.08
CA PHE A 36 2.88 -3.48 7.05
C PHE A 36 4.15 -3.06 6.29
N SER A 37 5.26 -2.81 6.99
CA SER A 37 6.49 -2.33 6.35
C SER A 37 7.08 -3.39 5.41
N ALA A 38 7.14 -4.66 5.86
CA ALA A 38 7.61 -5.76 5.03
C ALA A 38 6.71 -6.02 3.81
N LEU A 39 5.39 -5.95 3.98
CA LEU A 39 4.43 -6.09 2.87
C LEU A 39 4.53 -4.93 1.88
N TYR A 40 4.71 -3.70 2.39
CA TYR A 40 4.85 -2.51 1.56
C TYR A 40 6.07 -2.60 0.65
N GLU A 41 7.24 -2.93 1.19
CA GLU A 41 8.48 -3.10 0.41
C GLU A 41 8.31 -4.14 -0.72
N ARG A 42 7.73 -5.30 -0.40
CA ARG A 42 7.44 -6.35 -1.39
C ARG A 42 6.46 -5.87 -2.46
N SER A 43 5.42 -5.18 -2.05
CA SER A 43 4.39 -4.63 -2.94
C SER A 43 4.95 -3.55 -3.88
N GLU A 44 5.86 -2.70 -3.40
CA GLU A 44 6.54 -1.68 -4.22
C GLU A 44 7.54 -2.29 -5.21
N ALA A 45 8.28 -3.32 -4.78
CA ALA A 45 9.15 -4.07 -5.68
C ALA A 45 8.36 -4.70 -6.83
N GLY A 46 7.22 -5.33 -6.53
CA GLY A 46 6.33 -5.92 -7.52
C GLY A 46 5.72 -4.89 -8.49
N VAL A 47 5.29 -3.72 -7.98
CA VAL A 47 4.80 -2.63 -8.85
C VAL A 47 5.91 -2.10 -9.75
N SER A 48 7.11 -1.90 -9.22
CA SER A 48 8.26 -1.42 -10.01
C SER A 48 8.63 -2.41 -11.12
N GLN A 49 8.60 -3.71 -10.81
CA GLN A 49 8.81 -4.76 -11.81
C GLN A 49 7.70 -4.75 -12.88
N LEU A 50 6.44 -4.66 -12.47
CA LEU A 50 5.31 -4.64 -13.39
C LEU A 50 5.39 -3.42 -14.34
N LEU A 51 5.71 -2.24 -13.82
CA LEU A 51 5.90 -1.03 -14.63
C LEU A 51 7.03 -1.19 -15.64
N LYS A 52 8.15 -1.80 -15.23
CA LYS A 52 9.28 -2.09 -16.13
C LYS A 52 8.90 -3.08 -17.23
N GLU A 53 8.12 -4.11 -16.90
CA GLU A 53 7.68 -5.14 -17.84
C GLU A 53 6.62 -4.61 -18.82
N LEU A 54 5.79 -3.67 -18.39
CA LEU A 54 4.81 -3.01 -19.25
C LEU A 54 5.48 -2.03 -20.24
N GLY A 55 6.48 -1.26 -19.80
CA GLY A 55 7.11 -0.23 -20.64
C GLY A 55 6.08 0.76 -21.21
N ASP A 56 6.42 1.41 -22.34
CA ASP A 56 5.63 2.55 -22.85
C ASP A 56 4.25 2.17 -23.43
N ASN A 57 4.06 0.92 -23.89
CA ASN A 57 2.82 0.45 -24.53
C ASN A 57 2.17 -0.74 -23.81
N GLY A 58 2.63 -1.09 -22.61
CA GLY A 58 2.23 -2.33 -21.95
C GLY A 58 0.77 -2.36 -21.52
N ARG A 59 0.15 -1.20 -21.27
CA ARG A 59 -1.26 -1.13 -20.86
C ARG A 59 -2.18 -1.71 -21.94
N ASP A 60 -1.87 -1.47 -23.22
CA ASP A 60 -2.66 -1.98 -24.34
C ASP A 60 -2.49 -3.48 -24.54
N SER A 61 -1.37 -4.04 -24.07
CA SER A 61 -1.15 -5.49 -24.08
C SER A 61 -1.90 -6.25 -23.00
N LEU A 62 -2.36 -5.58 -21.93
CA LEU A 62 -3.09 -6.23 -20.83
C LEU A 62 -4.50 -6.64 -21.25
N SER A 63 -4.94 -7.83 -20.81
CA SER A 63 -6.33 -8.27 -20.95
C SER A 63 -7.26 -7.44 -20.07
N GLU A 64 -8.57 -7.42 -20.37
CA GLU A 64 -9.52 -6.66 -19.56
C GLU A 64 -9.56 -7.16 -18.11
N THR A 65 -9.48 -8.47 -17.89
CA THR A 65 -9.40 -9.06 -16.54
C THR A 65 -8.20 -8.55 -15.76
N GLN A 66 -7.03 -8.46 -16.38
CA GLN A 66 -5.83 -7.95 -15.72
C GLN A 66 -5.93 -6.46 -15.41
N ARG A 67 -6.52 -5.68 -16.33
CA ARG A 67 -6.79 -4.25 -16.10
C ARG A 67 -7.75 -4.08 -14.93
N GLU A 68 -8.77 -4.91 -14.84
CA GLU A 68 -9.71 -4.90 -13.72
C GLU A 68 -9.04 -5.28 -12.40
N THR A 69 -8.19 -6.31 -12.39
CA THR A 69 -7.38 -6.66 -11.21
C THR A 69 -6.51 -5.49 -10.78
N LEU A 70 -5.82 -4.82 -11.70
CA LEU A 70 -5.00 -3.65 -11.36
C LEU A 70 -5.84 -2.47 -10.83
N ARG A 71 -7.05 -2.26 -11.35
CA ARG A 71 -7.98 -1.27 -10.78
C ARG A 71 -8.31 -1.62 -9.32
N ARG A 72 -8.60 -2.89 -9.02
CA ARG A 72 -8.83 -3.34 -7.63
C ARG A 72 -7.61 -3.14 -6.75
N VAL A 73 -6.41 -3.49 -7.23
CA VAL A 73 -5.14 -3.25 -6.53
C VAL A 73 -4.96 -1.78 -6.16
N LEU A 74 -5.28 -0.86 -7.08
CA LEU A 74 -5.17 0.58 -6.84
C LEU A 74 -6.18 1.06 -5.78
N ILE A 75 -7.43 0.62 -5.85
CA ILE A 75 -8.46 0.95 -4.86
C ILE A 75 -8.03 0.51 -3.46
N VAL A 76 -7.60 -0.74 -3.30
CA VAL A 76 -7.17 -1.29 -2.01
C VAL A 76 -5.93 -0.56 -1.47
N ARG A 77 -5.01 -0.14 -2.34
CA ARG A 77 -3.84 0.67 -1.94
C ARG A 77 -4.27 2.03 -1.40
N GLU A 78 -5.23 2.68 -2.04
CA GLU A 78 -5.77 3.96 -1.58
C GLU A 78 -6.44 3.80 -0.21
N GLU A 79 -7.22 2.74 -0.01
CA GLU A 79 -7.80 2.41 1.30
C GLU A 79 -6.72 2.21 2.37
N ALA A 80 -5.67 1.45 2.08
CA ALA A 80 -4.55 1.24 3.00
C ALA A 80 -3.84 2.56 3.36
N GLN A 81 -3.65 3.46 2.39
CA GLN A 81 -3.10 4.80 2.62
C GLN A 81 -4.00 5.64 3.53
N GLN A 82 -5.32 5.58 3.34
CA GLN A 82 -6.26 6.27 4.21
C GLN A 82 -6.19 5.75 5.66
N GLN A 83 -6.09 4.43 5.86
CA GLN A 83 -5.93 3.82 7.18
C GLN A 83 -4.67 4.32 7.89
N VAL A 84 -3.51 4.29 7.20
CA VAL A 84 -2.24 4.76 7.77
C VAL A 84 -2.27 6.26 8.07
N SER A 85 -2.86 7.06 7.18
CA SER A 85 -3.01 8.51 7.39
C SER A 85 -3.90 8.83 8.59
N GLY A 86 -5.02 8.10 8.75
CA GLY A 86 -5.90 8.21 9.90
C GLY A 86 -5.17 7.89 11.21
N TRP A 87 -4.41 6.80 11.23
CA TRP A 87 -3.61 6.41 12.39
C TRP A 87 -2.53 7.45 12.74
N ALA A 88 -1.82 8.00 11.74
CA ALA A 88 -0.82 9.04 11.97
C ALA A 88 -1.44 10.32 12.58
N LYS A 89 -2.64 10.71 12.14
CA LYS A 89 -3.39 11.83 12.74
C LYS A 89 -3.76 11.55 14.20
N GLN A 90 -4.19 10.33 14.51
CA GLN A 90 -4.52 9.91 15.87
C GLN A 90 -3.28 9.98 16.79
N ILE A 91 -2.15 9.38 16.39
CA ILE A 91 -0.89 9.44 17.16
C ILE A 91 -0.49 10.90 17.43
N LYS A 92 -0.57 11.77 16.42
CA LYS A 92 -0.23 13.18 16.56
C LYS A 92 -1.10 13.88 17.61
N ALA A 93 -2.39 13.55 17.67
CA ALA A 93 -3.30 14.09 18.68
C ALA A 93 -2.96 13.57 20.08
N GLU A 94 -2.70 12.27 20.23
CA GLU A 94 -2.30 11.65 21.50
C GLU A 94 -1.00 12.25 22.05
N LEU A 95 0.02 12.42 21.20
CA LEU A 95 1.28 13.06 21.57
C LEU A 95 1.08 14.51 22.05
N ARG A 96 0.16 15.25 21.42
CA ARG A 96 -0.18 16.61 21.85
C ARG A 96 -0.79 16.61 23.26
N VAL A 97 -1.72 15.69 23.55
CA VAL A 97 -2.33 15.55 24.88
C VAL A 97 -1.25 15.21 25.92
N LEU A 98 -0.39 14.23 25.65
CA LEU A 98 0.70 13.87 26.56
C LEU A 98 1.66 15.04 26.84
N SER A 99 1.99 15.84 25.81
CA SER A 99 2.83 17.02 25.98
C SER A 99 2.18 18.09 26.89
N GLN A 100 0.86 18.24 26.81
CA GLN A 100 0.10 19.16 27.67
C GLN A 100 0.06 18.66 29.11
N SER A 101 -0.18 17.36 29.30
CA SER A 101 -0.12 16.72 30.62
C SER A 101 1.26 16.84 31.26
N SER A 102 2.33 16.69 30.47
CA SER A 102 3.71 16.88 30.95
C SER A 102 3.98 18.32 31.40
N LYS A 103 3.49 19.33 30.64
CA LYS A 103 3.58 20.74 31.02
C LYS A 103 2.83 21.04 32.31
N LEU A 104 1.60 20.55 32.45
CA LEU A 104 0.82 20.67 33.68
C LEU A 104 1.53 20.02 34.86
N ASN A 105 2.07 18.81 34.69
CA ASN A 105 2.78 18.12 35.76
C ASN A 105 3.99 18.93 36.26
N ARG A 106 4.78 19.51 35.34
CA ARG A 106 5.90 20.40 35.71
C ARG A 106 5.46 21.68 36.42
N GLN A 107 4.28 22.21 36.11
CA GLN A 107 3.80 23.46 36.71
C GLN A 107 3.14 23.27 38.08
N TYR A 108 2.54 22.11 38.33
CA TYR A 108 1.67 21.90 39.51
C TYR A 108 2.13 20.79 40.45
N LYS A 109 3.06 19.94 40.03
CA LYS A 109 3.61 18.83 40.84
C LYS A 109 5.14 18.73 40.79
N GLY A 110 5.78 19.58 39.99
CA GLY A 110 7.24 19.69 39.85
C GLY A 110 7.84 20.60 40.90
#